data_AF-A0A7C6SKC0-F1
#
_entry.id   AF-A0A7C6SKC0-F1
#
_cell.length_a   1.000
_cell.length_b   1.000
_cell.length_c   1.000
_cell.angle_alpha   90.00
_cell.angle_beta   90.00
_cell.angle_gamma   90.00
#
_symmetry.space_group_name_H-M   'P 1'
#
loop_
_entity.id
_entity.type
_entity.pdbx_description
1 polymer ?
#
loop_
_entity_poly.entity_id
_entity_poly.type
_entity_poly.pdbx_seq_one_letter_code
_entity_poly.pdbx_strand_id
1 'polypeptide(L)'
;RKYEVEEVGSFKTIHITLKYGKDKNVKIITGLKRISKPGLRVYANKDQLPKVLGGLGIAIISTNKGVITDREARELNIGGEVLAFIW
;
A
#
# COMPACT_ATOMS: atom_id res chain seq x y z
N ARG A 1 -14.20 -12.24 -1.71
CA ARG A 1 -12.74 -12.07 -1.99
C ARG A 1 -12.65 -11.35 -3.34
N LYS A 2 -11.84 -10.29 -3.49
CA LYS A 2 -11.82 -9.41 -4.70
C LYS A 2 -10.50 -9.46 -5.48
N TYR A 3 -9.75 -10.55 -5.28
CA TYR A 3 -8.65 -10.92 -6.13
C TYR A 3 -8.62 -12.44 -6.25
N GLU A 4 -8.13 -12.92 -7.37
CA GLU A 4 -7.99 -14.34 -7.72
C GLU A 4 -6.55 -14.59 -8.15
N VAL A 5 -6.03 -15.78 -7.85
CA VAL A 5 -4.69 -16.20 -8.28
C VAL A 5 -4.88 -17.30 -9.30
N GLU A 6 -4.50 -17.03 -10.54
CA GLU A 6 -4.65 -17.91 -11.68
C GLU A 6 -3.29 -18.48 -12.09
N GLU A 7 -3.24 -19.77 -12.42
CA GLU A 7 -2.03 -20.42 -12.91
C GLU A 7 -2.05 -20.43 -14.44
N VAL A 8 -1.59 -19.32 -15.03
CA VAL A 8 -1.54 -19.13 -16.48
C VAL A 8 -0.10 -19.27 -16.95
N GLY A 9 0.21 -20.38 -17.61
CA GLY A 9 1.57 -20.69 -18.06
C GLY A 9 2.49 -21.07 -16.89
N SER A 10 3.75 -20.63 -16.94
CA SER A 10 4.76 -20.97 -15.94
C SER A 10 4.72 -20.10 -14.67
N PHE A 11 3.86 -19.07 -14.62
CA PHE A 11 3.79 -18.13 -13.49
C PHE A 11 2.36 -17.98 -12.96
N LYS A 12 2.26 -17.66 -11.67
CA LYS A 12 0.99 -17.31 -11.05
C LYS A 12 0.64 -15.85 -11.34
N THR A 13 -0.57 -15.61 -11.83
CA THR A 13 -1.11 -14.27 -12.15
C THR A 13 -2.10 -13.86 -11.06
N ILE A 14 -2.06 -12.60 -10.64
CA ILE A 14 -3.03 -12.04 -9.69
C ILE A 14 -4.04 -11.20 -10.46
N HIS A 15 -5.27 -11.69 -10.56
CA HIS A 15 -6.40 -10.96 -11.13
C HIS A 15 -7.09 -10.13 -10.05
N ILE A 16 -7.22 -8.81 -10.24
CA ILE A 16 -7.76 -7.88 -9.24
C ILE A 16 -8.97 -7.15 -9.83
N THR A 17 -10.12 -7.24 -9.17
CA THR A 17 -11.30 -6.46 -9.56
C THR A 17 -11.34 -5.13 -8.83
N LEU A 18 -11.22 -4.02 -9.58
CA LEU A 18 -11.25 -2.67 -9.03
C LEU A 18 -12.65 -2.32 -8.47
N LYS A 19 -12.66 -1.58 -7.36
CA LYS A 19 -13.89 -1.07 -6.74
C LYS A 19 -14.20 0.33 -7.25
N TYR A 20 -15.45 0.54 -7.64
CA TYR A 20 -16.01 1.83 -8.02
C TYR A 20 -17.17 2.22 -7.09
N GLY A 21 -17.57 3.49 -7.12
CA GLY A 21 -18.73 4.02 -6.41
C GLY A 21 -20.05 3.42 -6.91
N LYS A 22 -21.18 3.78 -6.26
CA LYS A 22 -22.51 3.21 -6.57
C LYS A 22 -22.88 3.33 -8.04
N ASP A 23 -22.61 4.50 -8.64
CA ASP A 23 -22.91 4.79 -10.04
C ASP A 23 -21.81 4.35 -11.02
N LYS A 24 -20.82 3.59 -10.54
CA LYS A 24 -19.63 3.09 -11.26
C LYS A 24 -18.71 4.14 -11.90
N ASN A 25 -19.10 5.42 -11.93
CA ASN A 25 -18.30 6.52 -12.49
C ASN A 25 -17.24 7.07 -11.53
N VAL A 26 -17.44 6.90 -10.22
CA VAL A 26 -16.50 7.40 -9.20
C VAL A 26 -15.47 6.34 -8.86
N LYS A 27 -14.18 6.67 -9.01
CA LYS A 27 -13.06 5.82 -8.63
C LYS A 27 -12.84 5.87 -7.12
N ILE A 28 -12.68 4.70 -6.49
CA ILE A 28 -12.36 4.64 -5.06
C ILE A 28 -10.87 4.88 -4.80
N ILE A 29 -10.00 4.43 -5.71
CA ILE A 29 -8.57 4.76 -5.69
C ILE A 29 -8.38 5.98 -6.58
N THR A 30 -7.96 7.10 -5.99
CA THR A 30 -7.73 8.36 -6.70
C THR A 30 -6.27 8.51 -7.12
N GLY A 31 -5.35 7.91 -6.37
CA GLY A 31 -3.91 7.95 -6.63
C GLY A 31 -3.17 6.76 -6.05
N LEU A 32 -2.12 6.33 -6.76
CA LEU A 32 -1.13 5.37 -6.28
C LEU A 32 0.25 5.86 -6.67
N LYS A 33 1.17 5.92 -5.70
CA LYS A 33 2.54 6.38 -5.95
C LYS A 33 3.54 5.49 -5.24
N ARG A 34 4.51 4.97 -5.99
CA ARG A 34 5.69 4.29 -5.43
C ARG A 34 6.65 5.31 -4.81
N ILE A 35 7.02 5.07 -3.57
CA ILE A 35 7.89 5.95 -2.78
C ILE A 35 9.32 5.42 -2.80
N SER A 36 9.55 4.24 -2.21
CA SER A 36 10.84 3.58 -2.29
C SER A 36 11.08 2.97 -3.68
N LYS A 37 12.18 3.35 -4.32
CA LYS A 37 12.60 2.88 -5.64
C LYS A 37 13.96 2.17 -5.52
N PRO A 38 14.30 1.22 -6.43
CA PRO A 38 15.59 0.52 -6.35
C PRO A 38 16.82 1.43 -6.27
N GLY A 39 16.80 2.57 -6.97
CA GLY A 39 17.89 3.56 -6.95
C GLY A 39 17.84 4.57 -5.79
N LEU A 40 16.75 4.61 -5.02
CA LEU A 40 16.64 5.45 -3.83
C LEU A 40 15.63 4.82 -2.86
N ARG A 41 16.16 4.15 -1.83
CA ARG A 41 15.36 3.53 -0.79
C ARG A 41 14.93 4.54 0.24
N VAL A 42 13.68 4.48 0.65
CA VAL A 42 13.08 5.41 1.63
C VAL A 42 12.67 4.63 2.85
N TYR A 43 13.26 4.95 4.00
CA TYR A 43 12.96 4.36 5.29
C TYR A 43 12.43 5.43 6.25
N ALA A 44 11.54 5.03 7.14
CA ALA A 44 11.01 5.89 8.18
C ALA A 44 11.07 5.17 9.53
N ASN A 45 11.56 5.88 10.55
CA ASN A 45 11.44 5.43 11.94
C ASN A 45 9.99 5.51 12.41
N LYS A 46 9.67 4.82 13.51
CA LYS A 46 8.33 4.77 14.11
C LYS A 46 7.71 6.16 14.33
N ASP A 47 8.52 7.14 14.74
CA ASP A 47 8.08 8.51 15.04
C ASP A 47 7.98 9.40 13.78
N GLN A 48 8.56 8.95 12.66
CA GLN A 48 8.64 9.68 11.39
C GLN A 48 7.81 9.02 10.28
N LEU A 49 6.92 8.09 10.64
CA LEU A 49 6.04 7.45 9.66
C LEU A 49 5.21 8.52 8.93
N PRO A 50 5.15 8.49 7.59
CA PRO A 50 4.44 9.51 6.81
C PRO A 50 2.92 9.38 6.99
N LYS A 51 2.21 10.51 6.92
CA LYS A 51 0.74 10.53 6.84
C LYS A 51 0.33 10.94 5.43
N VAL A 52 -0.41 10.09 4.73
CA VAL A 52 -0.92 10.38 3.39
C VAL A 52 -2.21 11.19 3.51
N LEU A 53 -2.26 12.37 2.88
CA LEU A 53 -3.40 13.31 2.95
C LEU A 53 -3.93 13.53 4.38
N GLY A 54 -3.04 13.79 5.33
CA GLY A 54 -3.42 14.01 6.74
C GLY A 54 -4.00 12.78 7.46
N GLY A 55 -3.91 11.59 6.86
CA GLY A 55 -4.45 10.33 7.40
C GLY A 55 -5.69 9.81 6.67
N LEU A 56 -6.12 10.48 5.59
CA LEU A 56 -7.19 10.00 4.71
C LEU A 56 -6.71 8.91 3.73
N GLY A 57 -5.44 8.96 3.34
CA GLY A 57 -4.80 7.91 2.55
C GLY A 57 -4.07 6.90 3.42
N ILE A 58 -3.42 5.93 2.77
CA ILE A 58 -2.65 4.86 3.42
C ILE A 58 -1.22 4.87 2.87
N ALA A 59 -0.25 4.73 3.77
CA ALA A 59 1.11 4.37 3.39
C ALA A 59 1.36 2.88 3.68
N ILE A 60 1.91 2.18 2.68
CA ILE A 60 2.29 0.77 2.80
C ILE A 60 3.73 0.70 3.25
N ILE A 61 3.97 0.08 4.40
CA ILE A 61 5.27 0.02 5.07
C ILE A 61 5.73 -1.43 5.13
N SER A 62 6.94 -1.72 4.64
CA SER A 62 7.61 -2.99 4.88
C SER A 62 8.35 -2.95 6.19
N THR A 63 7.98 -3.81 7.13
CA THR A 63 8.56 -3.89 8.48
C THR A 63 9.14 -5.28 8.73
N ASN A 64 9.80 -5.47 9.88
CA ASN A 64 10.22 -6.79 10.34
C ASN A 64 9.06 -7.71 10.77
N LYS A 65 7.82 -7.18 10.84
CA LYS A 65 6.59 -7.93 11.10
C LYS A 65 5.76 -8.17 9.83
N GLY A 66 6.33 -7.88 8.66
CA GLY A 66 5.66 -8.00 7.37
C GLY A 66 5.28 -6.64 6.78
N VAL A 67 4.48 -6.69 5.71
CA VAL A 67 3.98 -5.49 5.02
C VAL A 67 2.66 -5.08 5.65
N ILE A 68 2.62 -3.90 6.25
CA ILE A 68 1.49 -3.38 7.03
C ILE A 68 1.20 -1.92 6.65
N THR A 69 0.08 -1.39 7.15
CA THR A 69 -0.26 0.03 6.98
C THR A 69 0.51 0.92 7.94
N ASP A 70 0.61 2.21 7.63
CA ASP A 70 1.22 3.20 8.51
C ASP A 70 0.48 3.39 9.84
N ARG A 71 -0.82 3.07 9.89
CA ARG A 71 -1.60 3.07 11.14
C ARG A 71 -1.18 1.92 12.04
N GLU A 72 -1.18 0.70 11.52
CA GLU A 72 -0.73 -0.50 12.24
C GLU A 72 0.74 -0.36 12.67
N ALA A 73 1.61 0.20 11.82
CA ALA A 73 3.01 0.43 12.17
C ALA A 73 3.16 1.41 13.35
N ARG A 74 2.30 2.43 13.46
CA ARG A 74 2.29 3.35 14.62
C ARG A 74 1.78 2.67 15.88
N GLU A 75 0.74 1.85 15.78
CA GLU A 75 0.20 1.08 16.91
C GLU A 75 1.24 0.10 17.46
N LEU A 76 1.99 -0.56 16.58
CA LEU A 76 3.07 -1.46 16.93
C LEU A 76 4.38 -0.75 17.30
N ASN A 77 4.45 0.58 17.16
CA ASN A 77 5.62 1.41 17.44
C ASN A 77 6.87 0.94 16.65
N ILE A 78 6.70 0.59 15.38
CA ILE A 78 7.78 0.11 14.50
C ILE A 78 7.94 0.99 13.25
N GLY A 79 9.18 1.13 12.78
CA GLY A 79 9.51 1.75 11.51
C GLY A 79 9.63 0.74 10.36
N GLY A 80 10.06 1.20 9.19
CA GLY A 80 10.27 0.34 8.04
C GLY A 80 10.55 1.07 6.73
N GLU A 81 10.57 0.32 5.64
CA GLU A 81 10.68 0.87 4.28
C GLU A 81 9.31 1.38 3.81
N VAL A 82 9.26 2.61 3.32
CA VAL A 82 8.04 3.24 2.79
C VAL A 82 7.88 2.83 1.32
N LEU A 83 7.07 1.82 1.05
CA LEU A 83 6.95 1.24 -0.30
C LEU A 83 6.12 2.13 -1.24
N ALA A 84 4.90 2.46 -0.83
CA ALA A 84 3.95 3.16 -1.68
C ALA A 84 2.90 3.90 -0.85
N PHE A 85 2.33 4.94 -1.46
CA PHE A 85 1.18 5.69 -0.95
C PHE A 85 -0.02 5.42 -1.84
N ILE A 86 -1.20 5.31 -1.23
CA ILE A 86 -2.49 5.17 -1.91
C ILE A 86 -3.46 6.17 -1.28
N TRP A 87 -4.23 6.87 -2.12
CA TRP A 87 -5.30 7.78 -1.72
C TRP A 87 -6.39 7.84 -2.77
#